data_AF-A0A4V3JG82-F1
#
_entry.id   AF-A0A4V3JG82-F1
#
_cell.length_a   1.000
_cell.length_b   1.000
_cell.length_c   1.000
_cell.angle_alpha   90.00
_cell.angle_beta   90.00
_cell.angle_gamma   90.00
#
_symmetry.space_group_name_H-M   'P 1'
#
loop_
_entity.id
_entity.type
_entity.pdbx_description
1 polymer ?
#
loop_
_entity_poly.entity_id
_entity_poly.type
_entity_poly.pdbx_seq_one_letter_code
_entity_poly.pdbx_strand_id
1 'polypeptide(L)'
;MQSVDKVVEESKPSIWEPEEPVYTSDDLIKAYLDGKEEGLQREKKVLVEKLKENTSAAADLTQSIFEILQTKKITPEFAYLRINAWDNINVAIGVPEKSYISEEMLSVYDYTWDIETEANADDSRKIIFSFLGLNENFKLNCLISDGYYWKFKNP
;
A
#
# COMPACT_ATOMS: atom_id res chain seq x y z
N MET A 1 12.29 5.04 -52.74
CA MET A 1 12.88 4.80 -51.41
C MET A 1 14.35 4.47 -51.62
N GLN A 2 15.25 5.41 -51.33
CA GLN A 2 16.67 5.05 -51.17
C GLN A 2 16.82 4.37 -49.80
N SER A 3 17.56 3.27 -49.76
CA SER A 3 17.87 2.55 -48.51
C SER A 3 18.64 3.45 -47.54
N VAL A 4 18.36 3.30 -46.25
CA VAL A 4 18.99 4.08 -45.15
C VAL A 4 20.52 4.03 -45.24
N ASP A 5 21.07 2.90 -45.67
CA ASP A 5 22.51 2.68 -45.87
C ASP A 5 23.14 3.68 -46.84
N LYS A 6 22.39 4.13 -47.86
CA LYS A 6 22.89 5.04 -48.89
C LYS A 6 23.04 6.49 -48.41
N VAL A 7 22.26 6.87 -47.39
CA VAL A 7 22.26 8.24 -46.81
C VAL A 7 23.37 8.39 -45.76
N VAL A 8 23.70 7.32 -45.06
CA VAL A 8 24.79 7.29 -44.06
C VAL A 8 26.17 7.35 -44.73
N GLU A 9 26.30 6.80 -45.93
CA GLU A 9 27.57 6.77 -46.67
C GLU A 9 27.97 8.16 -47.23
N GLU A 10 27.01 8.96 -47.68
CA GLU A 10 27.25 10.32 -48.23
C GLU A 10 27.54 11.37 -47.14
N SER A 11 27.33 11.06 -45.86
CA SER A 11 27.48 11.98 -44.71
C SER A 11 28.67 11.67 -43.80
N LYS A 12 29.57 10.76 -44.22
CA LYS A 12 30.74 10.33 -43.44
C LYS A 12 31.82 11.43 -43.35
N PRO A 13 32.17 11.96 -42.16
CA PRO A 13 33.31 12.86 -42.00
C PRO A 13 34.62 12.09 -42.21
N SER A 14 35.59 12.66 -42.93
CA SER A 14 36.76 11.95 -43.48
C SER A 14 37.76 11.38 -42.46
N ILE A 15 37.51 11.56 -41.16
CA ILE A 15 38.44 11.24 -40.06
C ILE A 15 37.91 10.08 -39.19
N TRP A 16 36.70 9.58 -39.46
CA TRP A 16 36.06 8.55 -38.64
C TRP A 16 35.92 7.23 -39.41
N GLU A 17 36.38 6.15 -38.81
CA GLU A 17 36.13 4.79 -39.28
C GLU A 17 34.98 4.18 -38.47
N PRO A 18 34.00 3.51 -39.11
CA PRO A 18 32.97 2.80 -38.38
C PRO A 18 33.63 1.60 -37.68
N GLU A 19 33.48 1.55 -36.36
CA GLU A 19 33.81 0.35 -35.59
C GLU A 19 32.75 -0.71 -35.89
N GLU A 20 33.16 -1.96 -36.13
CA GLU A 20 32.20 -3.04 -36.34
C GLU A 20 31.34 -3.18 -35.07
N PRO A 21 30.00 -3.28 -35.21
CA PRO A 21 29.14 -3.38 -34.05
C PRO A 21 29.48 -4.67 -33.27
N VAL A 22 29.97 -4.48 -32.05
CA VAL A 22 30.32 -5.58 -31.11
C VAL A 22 29.09 -6.39 -30.70
N TYR A 23 27.89 -5.84 -30.91
CA TYR A 23 26.61 -6.45 -30.54
C TYR A 23 25.68 -6.54 -31.74
N THR A 24 24.95 -7.64 -31.82
CA THR A 24 23.93 -7.86 -32.85
C THR A 24 22.62 -7.17 -32.50
N SER A 25 21.72 -7.01 -33.48
CA SER A 25 20.35 -6.53 -33.22
C SER A 25 19.61 -7.43 -32.24
N ASP A 26 19.88 -8.74 -32.25
CA ASP A 26 19.30 -9.68 -31.29
C ASP A 26 19.82 -9.43 -29.88
N ASP A 27 21.09 -9.06 -29.72
CA ASP A 27 21.66 -8.68 -28.41
C ASP A 27 21.01 -7.41 -27.84
N LEU A 28 20.71 -6.43 -28.70
CA LEU A 28 20.00 -5.21 -28.31
C LEU A 28 18.54 -5.50 -27.91
N ILE A 29 17.83 -6.33 -28.68
CA ILE A 29 16.46 -6.75 -28.37
C ILE A 29 16.44 -7.51 -27.05
N LYS A 30 17.40 -8.43 -26.85
CA LYS A 30 17.52 -9.20 -25.63
C LYS A 30 17.79 -8.31 -24.42
N ALA A 31 18.76 -7.39 -24.50
CA ALA A 31 19.05 -6.45 -23.42
C ALA A 31 17.83 -5.58 -23.04
N TYR A 32 17.04 -5.17 -24.02
CA TYR A 32 15.80 -4.43 -23.79
C TYR A 32 14.74 -5.29 -23.07
N LEU A 33 14.54 -6.54 -23.51
CA LEU A 33 13.59 -7.46 -22.89
C LEU A 33 14.01 -7.85 -21.46
N ASP A 34 15.29 -8.13 -21.26
CA ASP A 34 15.87 -8.45 -19.95
C ASP A 34 15.72 -7.25 -19.01
N GLY A 35 16.05 -6.03 -19.48
CA GLY A 35 15.86 -4.80 -18.71
C GLY A 35 14.40 -4.52 -18.33
N LYS A 36 13.46 -4.85 -19.22
CA LYS A 36 12.01 -4.75 -18.93
C LYS A 36 11.59 -5.74 -17.84
N GLU A 37 12.01 -6.99 -17.93
CA GLU A 37 11.67 -8.00 -16.92
C GLU A 37 12.31 -7.66 -15.57
N GLU A 38 13.57 -7.25 -15.55
CA GLU A 38 14.23 -6.78 -14.32
C GLU A 38 13.50 -5.59 -13.69
N GLY A 39 13.07 -4.62 -14.51
CA GLY A 39 12.26 -3.48 -14.06
C GLY A 39 10.98 -3.93 -13.37
N LEU A 40 10.23 -4.85 -13.99
CA LEU A 40 8.99 -5.41 -13.43
C LEU A 40 9.23 -6.17 -12.12
N GLN A 41 10.32 -6.93 -12.02
CA GLN A 41 10.65 -7.67 -10.79
C GLN A 41 11.04 -6.73 -9.65
N ARG A 42 11.81 -5.66 -9.95
CA ARG A 42 12.16 -4.64 -8.95
C ARG A 42 10.93 -3.89 -8.47
N GLU A 43 10.05 -3.49 -9.39
CA GLU A 43 8.79 -2.81 -9.05
C GLU A 43 7.92 -3.68 -8.13
N LYS A 44 7.70 -4.96 -8.48
CA LYS A 44 6.96 -5.89 -7.63
C LYS A 44 7.57 -6.01 -6.23
N LYS A 45 8.90 -6.11 -6.14
CA LYS A 45 9.60 -6.20 -4.86
C LYS A 45 9.37 -4.96 -4.00
N VAL A 46 9.49 -3.77 -4.58
CA VAL A 46 9.23 -2.50 -3.89
C VAL A 46 7.78 -2.40 -3.42
N LEU A 47 6.81 -2.79 -4.25
CA LEU A 47 5.39 -2.79 -3.87
C LEU A 47 5.11 -3.75 -2.70
N VAL A 48 5.73 -4.93 -2.69
CA VAL A 48 5.59 -5.90 -1.59
C VAL A 48 6.22 -5.37 -0.30
N GLU A 49 7.40 -4.75 -0.39
CA GLU A 49 8.06 -4.11 0.76
C GLU A 49 7.19 -2.99 1.33
N LYS A 50 6.67 -2.10 0.47
CA LYS A 50 5.77 -1.01 0.88
C LYS A 50 4.48 -1.51 1.49
N LEU A 51 3.87 -2.55 0.92
CA LEU A 51 2.68 -3.16 1.50
C LEU A 51 2.95 -3.71 2.90
N LYS A 52 4.10 -4.36 3.10
CA LYS A 52 4.50 -4.89 4.41
C LYS A 52 4.72 -3.76 5.42
N GLU A 53 5.41 -2.69 5.02
CA GLU A 53 5.61 -1.49 5.85
C GLU A 53 4.27 -0.87 6.26
N ASN A 54 3.37 -0.67 5.30
CA ASN A 54 2.06 -0.06 5.53
C ASN A 54 1.16 -0.93 6.42
N THR A 55 1.20 -2.25 6.23
CA THR A 55 0.46 -3.19 7.08
C THR A 55 1.01 -3.22 8.51
N SER A 56 2.34 -3.14 8.68
CA SER A 56 2.97 -3.05 10.00
C SER A 56 2.60 -1.75 10.71
N ALA A 57 2.69 -0.62 10.01
CA ALA A 57 2.29 0.68 10.54
C ALA A 57 0.81 0.69 10.96
N ALA A 58 -0.08 0.09 10.16
CA ALA A 58 -1.48 -0.04 10.52
C ALA A 58 -1.67 -0.86 11.80
N ALA A 59 -0.88 -1.92 12.02
CA ALA A 59 -0.91 -2.70 13.25
C ALA A 59 -0.43 -1.90 14.47
N ASP A 60 0.66 -1.14 14.33
CA ASP A 60 1.20 -0.29 15.41
C ASP A 60 0.21 0.81 15.80
N LEU A 61 -0.40 1.47 14.81
CA LEU A 61 -1.44 2.47 15.04
C LEU A 61 -2.71 1.86 15.65
N THR A 62 -3.10 0.65 15.22
CA THR A 62 -4.21 -0.09 15.83
C THR A 62 -3.93 -0.35 17.31
N GLN A 63 -2.70 -0.73 17.65
CA GLN A 63 -2.30 -0.93 19.04
C GLN A 63 -2.43 0.36 19.86
N SER A 64 -1.99 1.51 19.34
CA SER A 64 -2.14 2.81 20.00
C SER A 64 -3.62 3.20 20.19
N ILE A 65 -4.50 2.90 19.22
CA ILE A 65 -5.95 3.10 19.35
C ILE A 65 -6.53 2.20 20.45
N PHE A 66 -6.07 0.94 20.53
CA PHE A 66 -6.51 0.01 21.58
C PHE A 66 -6.09 0.49 22.97
N GLU A 67 -4.90 1.07 23.11
CA GLU A 67 -4.44 1.65 24.37
C GLU A 67 -5.32 2.83 24.80
N ILE A 68 -5.63 3.78 23.91
CA ILE A 68 -6.53 4.89 24.27
C ILE A 68 -7.93 4.38 24.62
N LEU A 69 -8.49 3.41 23.88
CA LEU A 69 -9.77 2.78 24.20
C LEU A 69 -9.77 2.20 25.61
N GLN A 70 -8.71 1.48 25.99
CA GLN A 70 -8.56 0.92 27.33
C GLN A 70 -8.49 2.01 28.41
N THR A 71 -7.76 3.12 28.20
CA THR A 71 -7.74 4.23 29.17
C THR A 71 -9.12 4.86 29.38
N LYS A 72 -9.96 4.83 28.34
CA LYS A 72 -11.35 5.28 28.35
C LYS A 72 -12.34 4.23 28.83
N LYS A 73 -11.84 3.07 29.28
CA LYS A 73 -12.65 1.91 29.73
C LYS A 73 -13.60 1.37 28.65
N ILE A 74 -13.23 1.54 27.39
CA ILE A 74 -13.92 0.97 26.24
C ILE A 74 -13.17 -0.31 25.86
N THR A 75 -13.85 -1.45 25.87
CA THR A 75 -13.27 -2.73 25.48
C THR A 75 -13.66 -3.04 24.03
N PRO A 76 -12.75 -2.88 23.05
CA PRO A 76 -13.02 -3.32 21.68
C PRO A 76 -13.16 -4.85 21.63
N GLU A 77 -14.09 -5.35 20.82
CA GLU A 77 -14.29 -6.79 20.64
C GLU A 77 -13.35 -7.38 19.57
N PHE A 78 -13.04 -6.58 18.55
CA PHE A 78 -12.13 -6.96 17.48
C PHE A 78 -11.59 -5.75 16.74
N ALA A 79 -10.51 -5.97 15.99
CA ALA A 79 -10.16 -5.14 14.85
C ALA A 79 -9.84 -6.04 13.65
N TYR A 80 -10.33 -5.66 12.47
CA TYR A 80 -10.02 -6.32 11.21
C TYR A 80 -9.42 -5.35 10.22
N LEU A 81 -8.44 -5.83 9.47
CA LEU A 81 -7.74 -5.08 8.43
C LEU A 81 -8.21 -5.56 7.05
N ARG A 82 -8.43 -4.58 6.18
CA ARG A 82 -8.70 -4.73 4.75
C ARG A 82 -7.63 -3.96 3.97
N ILE A 83 -6.98 -4.63 3.02
CA ILE A 83 -6.05 -4.00 2.07
C ILE A 83 -6.84 -3.65 0.82
N ASN A 84 -6.98 -2.36 0.52
CA ASN A 84 -7.59 -1.89 -0.73
C ASN A 84 -6.57 -1.77 -1.86
N ALA A 85 -5.37 -1.30 -1.52
CA ALA A 85 -4.20 -1.19 -2.39
C ALA A 85 -2.92 -1.27 -1.56
N TRP A 86 -1.75 -1.29 -2.21
CA TRP A 86 -0.46 -1.39 -1.51
C TRP A 86 -0.20 -0.19 -0.57
N ASP A 87 -0.79 0.96 -0.90
CA ASP A 87 -0.74 2.24 -0.19
C ASP A 87 -2.04 2.53 0.60
N ASN A 88 -3.09 1.73 0.49
CA ASN A 88 -4.40 2.02 1.08
C ASN A 88 -4.90 0.86 1.96
N ILE A 89 -4.88 1.10 3.26
CA ILE A 89 -5.21 0.14 4.32
C ILE A 89 -6.38 0.68 5.14
N ASN A 90 -7.41 -0.14 5.32
CA ASN A 90 -8.53 0.16 6.19
C ASN A 90 -8.55 -0.77 7.39
N VAL A 91 -8.83 -0.24 8.57
CA VAL A 91 -8.99 -1.00 9.81
C VAL A 91 -10.37 -0.73 10.39
N ALA A 92 -11.17 -1.78 10.56
CA ALA A 92 -12.47 -1.72 11.21
C ALA A 92 -12.35 -2.23 12.65
N ILE A 93 -12.71 -1.40 13.62
CA ILE A 93 -12.65 -1.70 15.05
C ILE A 93 -14.09 -1.85 15.57
N GLY A 94 -14.42 -3.04 16.07
CA GLY A 94 -15.71 -3.33 16.67
C GLY A 94 -15.74 -2.93 18.15
N VAL A 95 -16.67 -2.08 18.53
CA VAL A 95 -16.88 -1.64 19.92
C VAL A 95 -18.33 -1.88 20.34
N PRO A 96 -18.61 -2.19 21.62
CA PRO A 96 -19.98 -2.36 22.10
C PRO A 96 -20.83 -1.11 21.82
N GLU A 97 -22.07 -1.30 21.36
CA GLU A 97 -22.97 -0.19 21.00
C GLU A 97 -23.11 0.86 22.11
N LYS A 98 -23.15 0.44 23.38
CA LYS A 98 -23.21 1.36 24.54
C LYS A 98 -22.01 2.29 24.63
N SER A 99 -20.81 1.79 24.31
CA SER A 99 -19.58 2.57 24.29
C SER A 99 -19.44 3.39 23.02
N TYR A 100 -19.97 2.90 21.90
CA TYR A 100 -19.92 3.58 20.61
C TYR A 100 -20.58 4.97 20.64
N ILE A 101 -21.67 5.11 21.40
CA ILE A 101 -22.43 6.36 21.55
C ILE A 101 -22.01 7.23 22.74
N SER A 102 -20.98 6.81 23.49
CA SER A 102 -20.59 7.50 24.73
C SER A 102 -19.73 8.73 24.46
N GLU A 103 -19.73 9.69 25.39
CA GLU A 103 -18.90 10.90 25.26
C GLU A 103 -17.40 10.56 25.29
N GLU A 104 -17.01 9.49 26.00
CA GLU A 104 -15.62 9.03 26.04
C GLU A 104 -15.12 8.64 24.64
N MET A 105 -16.00 8.12 23.79
CA MET A 105 -15.68 7.75 22.41
C MET A 105 -15.35 8.98 21.54
N LEU A 106 -15.91 10.15 21.83
CA LEU A 106 -15.56 11.40 21.12
C LEU A 106 -14.06 11.67 21.20
N SER A 107 -13.46 11.52 22.39
CA SER A 107 -12.02 11.70 22.56
C SER A 107 -11.18 10.64 21.84
N VAL A 108 -11.74 9.46 21.59
CA VAL A 108 -11.09 8.42 20.78
C VAL A 108 -11.16 8.77 19.30
N TYR A 109 -12.27 9.32 18.82
CA TYR A 109 -12.36 9.82 17.44
C TYR A 109 -11.37 10.95 17.19
N ASP A 110 -11.26 11.92 18.09
CA ASP A 110 -10.29 13.02 17.98
C ASP A 110 -8.86 12.48 17.92
N TYR A 111 -8.50 11.57 18.83
CA TYR A 111 -7.19 10.92 18.82
C TYR A 111 -6.94 10.14 17.53
N THR A 112 -7.95 9.41 17.05
CA THR A 112 -7.85 8.61 15.80
C THR A 112 -7.65 9.52 14.59
N TRP A 113 -8.33 10.66 14.56
CA TRP A 113 -8.17 11.65 13.50
C TRP A 113 -6.76 12.23 13.47
N ASP A 114 -6.18 12.53 14.62
CA ASP A 114 -4.82 13.08 14.71
C ASP A 114 -3.78 12.07 14.19
N ILE A 115 -3.87 10.80 14.62
CA ILE A 115 -2.95 9.76 14.14
C ILE A 115 -3.16 9.43 12.65
N GLU A 116 -4.39 9.50 12.13
CA GLU A 116 -4.65 9.33 10.70
C GLU A 116 -4.01 10.46 9.90
N THR A 117 -4.17 11.69 10.37
CA THR A 117 -3.61 12.88 9.73
C THR A 117 -2.09 12.82 9.70
N GLU A 118 -1.45 12.40 10.81
CA GLU A 118 -0.01 12.21 10.87
C GLU A 118 0.45 11.04 9.98
N ALA A 119 -0.26 9.91 10.04
CA ALA A 119 0.10 8.72 9.27
C ALA A 119 -0.02 8.92 7.76
N ASN A 120 -0.94 9.78 7.33
CA ASN A 120 -1.27 10.10 5.94
C ASN A 120 -0.64 11.42 5.47
N ALA A 121 0.32 11.97 6.23
CA ALA A 121 1.00 13.22 5.88
C ALA A 121 1.87 13.10 4.61
N ASP A 122 2.29 11.88 4.27
CA ASP A 122 3.01 11.57 3.04
C ASP A 122 2.09 10.80 2.07
N ASP A 123 2.13 11.13 0.78
CA ASP A 123 1.30 10.53 -0.28
C ASP A 123 1.63 9.03 -0.49
N SER A 124 2.69 8.52 0.13
CA SER A 124 3.10 7.11 0.05
C SER A 124 2.25 6.14 0.87
N ARG A 125 1.32 6.65 1.70
CA ARG A 125 0.52 5.83 2.62
C ARG A 125 -0.81 6.47 2.98
N LYS A 126 -1.85 5.64 2.98
CA LYS A 126 -3.20 5.95 3.44
C LYS A 126 -3.71 4.86 4.37
N ILE A 127 -3.85 5.17 5.65
CA ILE A 127 -4.46 4.32 6.67
C ILE A 127 -5.72 5.00 7.16
N ILE A 128 -6.83 4.25 7.17
CA ILE A 128 -8.15 4.73 7.59
C ILE A 128 -8.70 3.78 8.65
N PHE A 129 -9.16 4.32 9.76
CA PHE A 129 -9.83 3.61 10.82
C PHE A 129 -11.34 3.86 10.75
N SER A 130 -12.11 2.86 11.15
CA SER A 130 -13.56 2.95 11.21
C SER A 130 -14.05 2.20 12.43
N PHE A 131 -14.88 2.85 13.24
CA PHE A 131 -15.46 2.23 14.42
C PHE A 131 -16.86 1.72 14.10
N LEU A 132 -17.13 0.48 14.52
CA LEU A 132 -18.39 -0.21 14.31
C LEU A 132 -19.08 -0.42 15.66
N GLY A 133 -20.26 0.16 15.83
CA GLY A 133 -21.14 -0.11 16.98
C GLY A 133 -21.76 -1.49 16.86
N LEU A 134 -21.37 -2.41 17.74
CA LEU A 134 -21.82 -3.79 17.71
C LEU A 134 -23.15 -3.94 18.43
N ASN A 135 -24.17 -4.36 17.67
CA ASN A 135 -25.49 -4.73 18.17
C ASN A 135 -25.74 -6.23 17.95
N GLU A 136 -26.87 -6.74 18.46
CA GLU A 136 -27.24 -8.16 18.35
C GLU A 136 -27.41 -8.66 16.90
N ASN A 137 -27.63 -7.74 15.96
CA ASN A 137 -27.80 -8.04 14.54
C ASN A 137 -26.48 -7.98 13.75
N PHE A 138 -25.37 -7.65 14.41
CA PHE A 138 -24.07 -7.55 13.74
C PHE A 138 -23.63 -8.91 13.21
N LYS A 139 -23.35 -8.99 11.90
CA LYS A 139 -22.91 -10.20 11.23
C LYS A 139 -21.46 -10.06 10.80
N LEU A 140 -20.55 -10.66 11.56
CA LEU A 140 -19.12 -10.68 11.24
C LEU A 140 -18.83 -11.24 9.84
N ASN A 141 -19.63 -12.21 9.37
CA ASN A 141 -19.48 -12.78 8.02
C ASN A 141 -19.67 -11.74 6.90
N CYS A 142 -20.51 -10.72 7.11
CA CYS A 142 -20.66 -9.62 6.16
C CYS A 142 -19.38 -8.80 6.08
N LEU A 143 -18.79 -8.46 7.23
CA LEU A 143 -17.52 -7.75 7.32
C LEU A 143 -16.39 -8.50 6.59
N ILE A 144 -16.30 -9.81 6.81
CA ILE A 144 -15.31 -10.67 6.12
C ILE A 144 -15.57 -10.69 4.60
N SER A 145 -16.83 -10.76 4.18
CA SER A 145 -17.22 -10.74 2.76
C SER A 145 -16.87 -9.42 2.09
N ASP A 146 -16.86 -8.32 2.84
CA ASP A 146 -16.43 -6.99 2.39
C ASP A 146 -14.90 -6.84 2.31
N GLY A 147 -14.13 -7.90 2.59
CA GLY A 147 -12.67 -7.94 2.43
C GLY A 147 -11.87 -7.65 3.70
N TYR A 148 -12.52 -7.52 4.86
CA TYR A 148 -11.86 -7.40 6.16
C TYR A 148 -11.49 -8.78 6.70
N TYR A 149 -10.35 -9.29 6.28
CA TYR A 149 -9.96 -10.68 6.52
C TYR A 149 -8.97 -10.85 7.68
N TRP A 150 -8.06 -9.90 7.88
CA TRP A 150 -6.99 -10.05 8.86
C TRP A 150 -7.40 -9.51 10.23
N LYS A 151 -7.58 -10.41 11.20
CA LYS A 151 -7.87 -10.03 12.57
C LYS A 151 -6.61 -9.57 13.30
N PHE A 152 -6.68 -8.42 13.94
CA PHE A 152 -5.67 -7.95 14.89
C PHE A 152 -5.59 -8.91 16.08
N LYS A 153 -4.41 -9.44 16.34
CA LYS A 153 -4.16 -10.27 17.53
C LYS A 153 -3.90 -9.31 18.68
N ASN A 154 -4.95 -9.04 19.44
CA ASN A 154 -4.82 -8.26 20.67
C ASN A 154 -3.81 -8.97 21.60
N PRO A 155 -2.83 -8.25 22.17
CA PRO A 155 -2.08 -8.75 23.31
C PRO A 155 -2.96 -8.93 24.56
#